data_AF-A0A7S3UJP4-F1
#
_entry.id   AF-A0A7S3UJP4-F1
#
_cell.length_a   1.000
_cell.length_b   1.000
_cell.length_c   1.000
_cell.angle_alpha   90.00
_cell.angle_beta   90.00
_cell.angle_gamma   90.00
#
_symmetry.space_group_name_H-M   'P 1'
#
loop_
_entity.id
_entity.type
_entity.pdbx_description
1 polymer ?
#
loop_
_entity_poly.entity_id
_entity_poly.type
_entity_poly.pdbx_seq_one_letter_code
_entity_poly.pdbx_strand_id
1 'polypeptide(L)'
;MDRVGVFSFARHHPEFYNGVHAKNSKLGGGEMVSWWLDCVRTCLHELGHLLGMRHCIYFRCLMNGNNGPGDSAGRTTFLCPVCLRKVLSVCAGDECGTAAVAVERYKGIIRALDAVPRDLLGPGTEGGVTRGLRQLQQWAADRVLELDVTDVSSQA
;
A
#
# COMPACT_ATOMS: atom_id res chain seq x y z
N MET A 1 18.88 -5.34 -13.71
CA MET A 1 18.36 -5.72 -12.38
C MET A 1 17.83 -7.11 -12.53
N ASP A 2 18.43 -8.06 -11.82
CA ASP A 2 17.83 -9.39 -11.67
C ASP A 2 16.47 -9.17 -11.01
N ARG A 3 15.39 -9.71 -11.58
CA ARG A 3 14.01 -9.47 -11.16
C ARG A 3 13.69 -10.22 -9.86
N VAL A 4 14.47 -9.95 -8.81
CA VAL A 4 14.42 -10.58 -7.50
C VAL A 4 14.41 -9.50 -6.44
N GLY A 5 13.53 -9.63 -5.45
CA GLY A 5 13.38 -8.72 -4.32
C GLY A 5 13.39 -9.51 -3.02
N VAL A 6 13.97 -8.94 -1.97
CA VAL A 6 14.05 -9.55 -0.65
C VAL A 6 13.38 -8.62 0.35
N PHE A 7 12.46 -9.17 1.14
CA PHE A 7 11.72 -8.44 2.16
C PHE A 7 11.89 -9.10 3.53
N SER A 8 11.88 -8.30 4.60
CA SER A 8 12.05 -8.80 5.98
C SER A 8 10.98 -8.24 6.91
N PHE A 9 10.07 -9.11 7.37
CA PHE A 9 9.10 -8.78 8.41
C PHE A 9 9.75 -8.29 9.70
N ALA A 10 10.88 -8.88 10.07
CA ALA A 10 11.59 -8.57 11.31
C ALA A 10 12.04 -7.10 11.36
N ARG A 11 12.62 -6.55 10.28
CA ARG A 11 13.11 -5.16 10.26
C ARG A 11 12.02 -4.10 10.44
N HIS A 12 10.77 -4.45 10.12
CA HIS A 12 9.63 -3.56 10.30
C HIS A 12 8.97 -3.70 11.66
N HIS A 13 9.28 -4.76 12.41
CA HIS A 13 8.72 -4.97 13.74
C HIS A 13 9.12 -3.80 14.67
N PRO A 14 8.18 -3.19 15.41
CA PRO A 14 8.45 -1.97 16.19
C PRO A 14 9.52 -2.16 17.26
N GLU A 15 9.65 -3.38 17.81
CA GLU A 15 10.67 -3.70 18.82
C GLU A 15 11.98 -4.24 18.23
N PHE A 16 12.14 -4.29 16.90
CA PHE A 16 13.32 -4.89 16.25
C PHE A 16 14.62 -4.23 16.72
N TYR A 17 14.66 -2.90 16.75
CA TYR A 17 15.85 -2.15 17.18
C TYR A 17 15.99 -2.05 18.71
N ASN A 18 15.01 -2.56 19.46
CA ASN A 18 15.06 -2.63 20.93
C ASN A 18 15.71 -3.93 21.42
N GLY A 19 16.17 -4.80 20.51
CA GLY A 19 16.79 -6.08 20.84
C GLY A 19 15.81 -7.13 21.38
N VAL A 20 14.51 -6.89 21.26
CA VAL A 20 13.48 -7.84 21.69
C VAL A 20 13.41 -8.99 20.69
N HIS A 21 13.66 -10.20 21.17
CA HIS A 21 13.50 -11.41 20.35
C HIS A 21 12.02 -11.61 20.00
N ALA A 22 11.71 -12.05 18.77
CA ALA A 22 10.33 -12.18 18.27
C ALA A 22 9.40 -13.00 19.19
N LYS A 23 9.92 -14.03 19.86
CA LYS A 23 9.16 -14.84 20.84
C LYS A 23 8.68 -14.07 22.08
N ASN A 24 9.34 -12.97 22.41
CA ASN A 24 9.06 -12.15 23.58
C ASN A 24 8.26 -10.88 23.23
N SER A 25 8.13 -10.58 21.94
CA SER A 25 7.30 -9.46 21.47
C SER A 25 5.83 -9.76 21.71
N LYS A 26 5.10 -8.73 22.13
CA LYS A 26 3.63 -8.74 22.24
C LYS A 26 3.09 -7.45 21.64
N LEU A 27 2.60 -7.52 20.42
CA LEU A 27 1.88 -6.42 19.80
C LEU A 27 0.38 -6.52 20.14
N GLY A 28 -0.22 -5.40 20.53
CA GLY A 28 -1.67 -5.28 20.54
C GLY A 28 -2.25 -5.36 19.12
N GLY A 29 -3.56 -5.59 18.98
CA GLY A 29 -4.19 -5.76 17.67
C GLY A 29 -3.98 -4.57 16.73
N GLY A 30 -4.08 -3.34 17.23
CA GLY A 30 -3.81 -2.14 16.45
C GLY A 30 -2.33 -1.98 16.05
N GLU A 31 -1.40 -2.40 16.91
CA GLU A 31 0.04 -2.37 16.59
C GLU A 31 0.38 -3.41 15.54
N MET A 32 -0.21 -4.60 15.63
CA MET A 32 -0.06 -5.66 14.65
C MET A 32 -0.57 -5.22 13.27
N VAL A 33 -1.74 -4.56 13.20
CA VAL A 33 -2.26 -4.00 11.93
C VAL A 33 -1.34 -2.91 11.39
N SER A 34 -0.84 -2.00 12.23
CA SER A 34 0.07 -0.93 11.79
C SER A 34 1.39 -1.49 11.25
N TRP A 35 1.98 -2.45 11.96
CA TRP A 35 3.17 -3.17 11.54
C TRP A 35 2.97 -3.90 10.20
N TRP A 36 1.84 -4.57 10.03
CA TRP A 36 1.50 -5.25 8.79
C TRP A 36 1.39 -4.26 7.62
N LEU A 37 0.77 -3.09 7.83
CA LEU A 37 0.69 -2.04 6.80
C LEU A 37 2.07 -1.49 6.41
N ASP A 38 3.00 -1.32 7.37
CA ASP A 38 4.38 -0.93 7.08
C ASP A 38 5.14 -2.00 6.29
N CYS A 39 4.88 -3.28 6.59
CA CYS A 39 5.41 -4.41 5.81
C CYS A 39 4.90 -4.37 4.37
N VAL A 40 3.58 -4.26 4.20
CA VAL A 40 2.93 -4.20 2.88
C VAL A 40 3.44 -3.03 2.06
N ARG A 41 3.62 -1.85 2.66
CA ARG A 41 4.21 -0.69 1.97
C ARG A 41 5.56 -1.05 1.34
N THR A 42 6.45 -1.63 2.12
CA THR A 42 7.81 -1.96 1.66
C THR A 42 7.77 -3.10 0.64
N CYS A 43 6.96 -4.13 0.85
CA CYS A 43 6.73 -5.19 -0.14
C CYS A 43 6.26 -4.63 -1.49
N LEU A 44 5.30 -3.72 -1.48
CA LEU A 44 4.77 -3.11 -2.71
C LEU A 44 5.80 -2.19 -3.38
N HIS A 45 6.65 -1.53 -2.61
CA HIS A 45 7.78 -0.74 -3.14
C HIS A 45 8.76 -1.63 -3.91
N GLU A 46 9.21 -2.73 -3.28
CA GLU A 46 10.12 -3.68 -3.92
C GLU A 46 9.47 -4.37 -5.12
N LEU A 47 8.18 -4.71 -5.04
CA LEU A 47 7.42 -5.22 -6.18
C LEU A 47 7.42 -4.21 -7.34
N GLY A 48 7.36 -2.92 -7.03
CA GLY A 48 7.51 -1.87 -8.03
C GLY A 48 8.87 -1.91 -8.75
N HIS A 49 9.95 -2.19 -8.03
CA HIS A 49 11.27 -2.42 -8.63
C HIS A 49 11.30 -3.67 -9.52
N LEU A 50 10.61 -4.74 -9.13
CA LEU A 50 10.46 -5.95 -9.97
C LEU A 50 9.75 -5.66 -11.30
N LEU A 51 8.80 -4.72 -11.29
CA LEU A 51 8.12 -4.21 -12.48
C LEU A 51 8.95 -3.18 -13.26
N GLY A 52 10.22 -2.96 -12.90
CA GLY A 52 11.14 -2.05 -13.58
C GLY A 52 11.00 -0.57 -13.21
N MET A 53 10.21 -0.24 -12.18
CA MET A 53 10.09 1.14 -11.71
C MET A 53 11.33 1.54 -10.91
N ARG A 54 11.91 2.70 -11.23
CA ARG A 54 12.90 3.37 -10.37
C ARG A 54 12.20 4.21 -9.32
N HIS A 55 12.96 4.71 -8.34
CA HIS A 55 12.45 5.68 -7.39
C HIS A 55 11.77 6.86 -8.11
N CYS A 56 10.62 7.27 -7.58
CA CYS A 56 9.87 8.43 -8.06
C CYS A 56 10.34 9.69 -7.35
N ILE A 57 10.47 10.79 -8.09
CA ILE A 57 10.85 12.11 -7.57
C ILE A 57 9.77 13.18 -7.81
N TYR A 58 8.68 12.83 -8.51
CA TYR A 58 7.71 13.81 -9.00
C TYR A 58 6.65 14.20 -7.97
N PHE A 59 6.19 13.24 -7.17
CA PHE A 59 5.10 13.40 -6.22
C PHE A 59 5.35 12.54 -4.99
N ARG A 60 4.56 12.75 -3.95
CA ARG A 60 4.43 11.79 -2.85
C ARG A 60 3.86 10.48 -3.40
N CYS A 61 4.69 9.44 -3.41
CA CYS A 61 4.47 8.19 -4.13
C CYS A 61 5.05 7.03 -3.32
N LEU A 62 4.41 5.87 -3.40
CA LEU A 62 4.89 4.61 -2.86
C LEU A 62 6.33 4.32 -3.33
N MET A 63 6.66 4.73 -4.56
CA MET A 63 7.98 4.56 -5.15
C MET A 63 8.98 5.67 -4.78
N ASN A 64 8.68 6.62 -3.89
CA ASN A 64 9.72 7.55 -3.42
C ASN A 64 10.82 6.76 -2.68
N GLY A 65 12.08 7.14 -2.90
CA GLY A 65 13.18 6.60 -2.10
C GLY A 65 12.97 6.92 -0.61
N ASN A 66 13.42 6.02 0.25
CA ASN A 66 13.30 6.17 1.70
C ASN A 66 14.69 6.06 2.34
N ASN A 67 15.18 7.17 2.90
CA ASN A 67 16.49 7.23 3.54
C ASN A 67 16.47 6.91 5.04
N GLY A 68 15.41 6.28 5.55
CA GLY A 68 15.35 5.74 6.91
C GLY A 68 14.30 6.38 7.82
N PRO A 69 14.34 6.07 9.13
CA PRO A 69 13.35 6.55 10.10
C PRO A 69 13.44 8.07 10.29
N GLY A 70 12.66 8.82 9.52
CA GLY A 70 12.62 10.29 9.56
C GLY A 70 12.25 10.89 8.20
N ASP A 71 12.50 10.13 7.14
CA ASP A 71 12.06 10.49 5.81
C ASP A 71 10.53 10.38 5.71
N SER A 72 9.89 11.51 5.39
CA SER A 72 8.43 11.63 5.25
C SER A 72 7.97 11.42 3.82
N ALA A 73 8.89 11.49 2.83
CA ALA A 73 8.55 11.34 1.42
C ALA A 73 8.11 9.91 1.10
N GLY A 74 8.80 8.90 1.66
CA GLY A 74 8.57 7.47 1.40
C GLY A 74 7.44 6.79 2.20
N ARG A 75 6.64 7.52 3.00
CA ARG A 75 5.68 6.91 3.94
C ARG A 75 4.26 6.70 3.40
N THR A 76 4.02 6.97 2.11
CA THR A 76 2.71 6.68 1.51
C THR A 76 2.66 5.25 0.95
N THR A 77 1.49 4.61 0.99
CA THR A 77 1.24 3.33 0.31
C THR A 77 0.66 3.51 -1.09
N PHE A 78 0.46 4.75 -1.53
CA PHE A 78 -0.22 5.08 -2.79
C PHE A 78 0.74 5.41 -3.91
N LEU A 79 0.43 4.93 -5.12
CA LEU A 79 1.13 5.34 -6.33
C LEU A 79 0.63 6.71 -6.78
N CYS A 80 1.55 7.62 -7.12
CA CYS A 80 1.20 8.84 -7.82
C CYS A 80 0.69 8.55 -9.25
N PRO A 81 0.03 9.50 -9.94
CA PRO A 81 -0.53 9.27 -11.28
C PRO A 81 0.49 8.72 -12.30
N VAL A 82 1.74 9.17 -12.22
CA VAL A 82 2.83 8.71 -13.09
C VAL A 82 3.15 7.23 -12.86
N CYS A 83 3.34 6.83 -11.59
CA CYS A 83 3.67 5.44 -11.27
C CYS A 83 2.46 4.51 -11.40
N LEU A 84 1.24 5.02 -11.16
CA LEU A 84 0.02 4.27 -11.42
C LEU A 84 -0.07 3.90 -12.91
N ARG A 85 0.15 4.87 -13.81
CA ARG A 85 0.14 4.61 -15.26
C ARG A 85 1.19 3.56 -15.67
N LYS A 86 2.38 3.59 -15.06
CA LYS A 86 3.41 2.55 -15.28
C LYS A 86 2.91 1.16 -14.87
N VAL A 87 2.30 1.03 -13.70
CA VAL A 87 1.75 -0.26 -13.26
C VAL A 87 0.62 -0.72 -14.19
N LEU A 88 -0.31 0.16 -14.56
CA LEU A 88 -1.39 -0.20 -15.47
C LEU A 88 -0.85 -0.62 -16.84
N SER A 89 0.21 0.01 -17.35
CA SER A 89 0.83 -0.39 -18.63
C SER A 89 1.40 -1.81 -18.65
N VAL A 90 1.75 -2.34 -17.48
CA VAL A 90 2.29 -3.70 -17.35
C VAL A 90 1.20 -4.70 -16.99
N CYS A 91 0.22 -4.31 -16.18
CA CYS A 91 -0.77 -5.22 -15.61
C CYS A 91 -2.12 -5.24 -16.35
N ALA A 92 -2.48 -4.19 -17.08
CA ALA A 92 -3.81 -4.03 -17.68
C ALA A 92 -3.87 -4.35 -19.18
N GLY A 93 -2.74 -4.67 -19.82
CA GLY A 93 -2.69 -4.92 -21.26
C GLY A 93 -3.26 -3.76 -22.08
N ASP A 94 -4.16 -4.07 -23.01
CA ASP A 94 -4.77 -3.11 -23.94
C ASP A 94 -5.71 -2.10 -23.24
N GLU A 95 -6.18 -2.39 -22.04
CA GLU A 95 -7.03 -1.48 -21.25
C GLU A 95 -6.21 -0.46 -20.43
N CYS A 96 -4.88 -0.44 -20.64
CA CYS A 96 -3.98 0.51 -19.99
C CYS A 96 -4.41 1.96 -20.25
N GLY A 97 -4.97 2.60 -19.22
CA GLY A 97 -5.29 4.03 -19.21
C GLY A 97 -6.77 4.36 -19.09
N THR A 98 -7.66 3.36 -19.03
CA THR A 98 -9.07 3.60 -18.73
C THR A 98 -9.27 3.91 -17.24
N ALA A 99 -10.23 4.79 -16.95
CA ALA A 99 -10.65 5.05 -15.58
C ALA A 99 -11.21 3.77 -14.93
N ALA A 100 -11.93 2.95 -15.69
CA ALA A 100 -12.53 1.70 -15.24
C ALA A 100 -11.52 0.72 -14.60
N VAL A 101 -10.36 0.47 -15.22
CA VAL A 101 -9.34 -0.42 -14.66
C VAL A 101 -8.77 0.16 -13.36
N ALA A 102 -8.55 1.47 -13.31
CA ALA A 102 -8.08 2.12 -12.10
C ALA A 102 -9.12 2.03 -10.96
N VAL A 103 -10.40 2.21 -11.27
CA VAL A 103 -11.52 2.05 -10.33
C VAL A 103 -11.58 0.63 -9.78
N GLU A 104 -11.55 -0.39 -10.63
CA GLU A 104 -11.58 -1.79 -10.18
C GLU A 104 -10.36 -2.16 -9.33
N ARG A 105 -9.18 -1.62 -9.66
CA ARG A 105 -7.99 -1.73 -8.81
C ARG A 105 -8.25 -1.16 -7.41
N TYR A 106 -8.82 0.04 -7.30
CA TYR A 106 -9.08 0.67 -6.00
C TYR A 106 -10.17 -0.05 -5.21
N LYS A 107 -11.23 -0.54 -5.85
CA LYS A 107 -12.23 -1.41 -5.21
C LYS A 107 -11.59 -2.68 -4.67
N GLY A 108 -10.67 -3.29 -5.42
CA GLY A 108 -9.88 -4.44 -4.96
C GLY A 108 -9.04 -4.14 -3.72
N ILE A 109 -8.39 -2.97 -3.68
CA ILE A 109 -7.62 -2.51 -2.51
C ILE A 109 -8.53 -2.32 -1.30
N ILE A 110 -9.70 -1.71 -1.45
CA ILE A 110 -10.67 -1.53 -0.35
C ILE A 110 -11.06 -2.89 0.23
N ARG A 111 -11.47 -3.85 -0.63
CA ARG A 111 -11.80 -5.21 -0.20
C ARG A 111 -10.66 -5.88 0.56
N ALA A 112 -9.42 -5.72 0.09
CA ALA A 112 -8.24 -6.26 0.75
C ALA A 112 -8.00 -5.59 2.12
N LEU A 113 -8.11 -4.26 2.22
CA LEU A 113 -7.92 -3.51 3.46
C LEU A 113 -9.00 -3.81 4.51
N ASP A 114 -10.26 -3.95 4.09
CA ASP A 114 -11.38 -4.30 4.97
C ASP A 114 -11.25 -5.71 5.57
N ALA A 115 -10.57 -6.59 4.84
CA ALA A 115 -10.29 -7.95 5.30
C ALA A 115 -9.19 -8.01 6.37
N VAL A 116 -8.24 -7.05 6.39
CA VAL A 116 -7.04 -7.10 7.24
C VAL A 116 -7.34 -7.32 8.72
N PRO A 117 -8.21 -6.54 9.40
CA PRO A 117 -8.41 -6.72 10.84
C PRO A 117 -8.93 -8.11 11.17
N ARG A 118 -9.86 -8.64 10.36
CA ARG A 118 -10.44 -9.97 10.55
C ARG A 118 -9.40 -11.06 10.29
N ASP A 119 -8.68 -10.95 9.18
CA ASP A 119 -7.77 -12.01 8.73
C ASP A 119 -6.48 -12.06 9.57
N LEU A 120 -6.03 -10.91 10.10
CA LEU A 120 -4.82 -10.81 10.89
C LEU A 120 -5.05 -11.05 12.39
N LEU A 121 -6.18 -10.62 12.93
CA LEU A 121 -6.43 -10.66 14.38
C LEU A 121 -7.36 -11.82 14.80
N GLY A 122 -8.17 -12.34 13.88
CA GLY A 122 -9.17 -13.36 14.15
C GLY A 122 -10.50 -12.80 14.68
N PRO A 123 -11.51 -13.67 14.88
CA PRO A 123 -12.81 -13.27 15.41
C PRO A 123 -12.72 -12.86 16.90
N GLY A 124 -13.31 -11.70 17.24
CA GLY A 124 -13.44 -11.23 18.64
C GLY A 124 -12.38 -10.24 19.12
N THR A 125 -11.44 -9.83 18.27
CA THR A 125 -10.37 -8.88 18.64
C THR A 125 -10.84 -7.42 18.56
N GLU A 126 -11.00 -6.78 19.71
CA GLU A 126 -11.22 -5.33 19.81
C GLU A 126 -9.93 -4.55 19.48
N GLY A 127 -10.04 -3.42 18.79
CA GLY A 127 -8.91 -2.51 18.56
C GLY A 127 -8.13 -2.65 17.24
N GLY A 128 -8.60 -3.44 16.27
CA GLY A 128 -7.91 -3.64 14.98
C GLY A 128 -7.97 -2.48 13.98
N VAL A 129 -8.89 -1.52 14.16
CA VAL A 129 -9.04 -0.40 13.21
C VAL A 129 -8.14 0.75 13.62
N THR A 130 -6.98 0.83 12.98
CA THR A 130 -5.98 1.88 13.22
C THR A 130 -6.33 3.15 12.44
N ARG A 131 -5.78 4.30 12.87
CA ARG A 131 -5.88 5.55 12.09
C ARG A 131 -5.27 5.38 10.69
N GLY A 132 -4.15 4.67 10.60
CA GLY A 132 -3.48 4.37 9.33
C GLY A 132 -4.39 3.60 8.39
N LEU A 133 -5.00 2.50 8.86
CA LEU A 133 -5.91 1.70 8.05
C LEU A 133 -7.10 2.52 7.53
N ARG A 134 -7.74 3.32 8.41
CA ARG A 134 -8.84 4.22 8.00
C ARG A 134 -8.43 5.22 6.93
N GLN A 135 -7.24 5.80 7.05
CA GLN A 135 -6.72 6.73 6.05
C GLN A 135 -6.48 6.03 4.70
N LEU A 136 -6.04 4.77 4.72
CA LEU A 136 -5.87 3.98 3.49
C LEU A 136 -7.19 3.64 2.82
N GLN A 137 -8.17 3.19 3.61
CA GLN A 137 -9.52 2.90 3.14
C GLN A 137 -10.17 4.15 2.53
N GLN A 138 -10.14 5.28 3.26
CA GLN A 138 -10.74 6.53 2.80
C GLN A 138 -10.09 7.03 1.50
N TRP A 139 -8.75 7.06 1.45
CA TRP A 139 -8.07 7.54 0.25
C TRP A 139 -8.38 6.67 -0.98
N ALA A 140 -8.51 5.35 -0.81
CA ALA A 140 -8.89 4.46 -1.89
C ALA A 140 -10.36 4.68 -2.33
N ALA A 141 -11.25 4.92 -1.38
CA ALA A 141 -12.65 5.25 -1.65
C ALA A 141 -12.80 6.58 -2.41
N ASP A 142 -12.04 7.61 -2.01
CA ASP A 142 -12.03 8.90 -2.69
C ASP A 142 -11.59 8.76 -4.16
N ARG A 143 -10.59 7.90 -4.44
CA ARG A 143 -10.17 7.63 -5.82
C ARG A 143 -11.22 6.91 -6.66
N VAL A 144 -12.01 6.02 -6.05
CA VAL A 144 -13.15 5.41 -6.74
C VAL A 144 -14.13 6.51 -7.14
N LEU A 145 -14.56 7.34 -6.19
CA LEU A 145 -15.53 8.42 -6.45
C LEU A 145 -15.05 9.41 -7.51
N GLU A 146 -13.79 9.85 -7.44
CA GLU A 146 -13.24 10.82 -8.38
C GLU A 146 -13.15 10.28 -9.81
N LEU A 147 -12.80 9.01 -9.99
CA LEU A 147 -12.62 8.41 -11.31
C LEU A 147 -13.94 7.92 -11.93
N ASP A 148 -14.91 7.51 -11.10
CA ASP A 148 -16.24 7.07 -11.56
C ASP A 148 -17.05 8.26 -12.14
N VAL A 149 -16.89 9.46 -11.55
CA VAL A 149 -17.57 10.69 -12.03
C VAL A 149 -17.01 11.16 -13.39
N THR A 150 -15.73 10.90 -13.67
CA THR A 150 -15.12 11.31 -14.95
C THR A 150 -15.59 10.48 -16.14
N ASP A 151 -16.04 9.24 -15.94
CA ASP A 151 -16.50 8.37 -17.04
C ASP A 151 -17.86 8.83 -17.63
N VAL A 152 -18.69 9.48 -16.80
CA VAL A 152 -19.99 10.04 -17.21
C VAL A 152 -19.84 11.29 -18.09
N SER A 153 -18.73 12.03 -17.96
CA SER A 153 -18.50 13.28 -18.69
C SER A 153 -17.73 13.10 -20.02
N SER A 154 -17.17 11.91 -20.28
CA SER A 154 -16.56 11.54 -21.57
C SER A 154 -17.53 10.87 -22.56
N GLN A 155 -18.80 10.71 -22.18
CA GLN A 155 -19.86 10.15 -23.03
C GLN A 155 -20.91 11.19 -23.48
N ALA A 156 -20.62 12.49 -23.33
CA ALA A 156 -21.48 13.60 -23.74
C ALA A 156 -20.88 14.39 -24.92
#